data_AF-A0A941SZN4-F1
#
_entry.id   AF-A0A941SZN4-F1
#
_cell.length_a   1.000
_cell.length_b   1.000
_cell.length_c   1.000
_cell.angle_alpha   90.00
_cell.angle_beta   90.00
_cell.angle_gamma   90.00
#
_symmetry.space_group_name_H-M   'P 1'
#
loop_
_entity.id
_entity.type
_entity.pdbx_description
1 polymer ?
#
loop_
_entity_poly.entity_id
_entity_poly.type
_entity_poly.pdbx_seq_one_letter_code
_entity_poly.pdbx_strand_id
1 'polypeptide(L)' 'MPSYQIDGLTPVVDPSAFVHPTAVLMGDVIIGRGCYLGPGASLRGDFG' A
#
# COMPACT_ATOMS: atom_id res chain seq x y z
N MET A 1 1.93 -9.13 2.06
CA MET A 1 2.42 -7.86 1.50
C MET A 1 3.34 -7.22 2.52
N PRO A 2 4.54 -6.77 2.15
CA PRO A 2 5.30 -5.84 2.97
C PRO A 2 4.60 -4.47 3.07
N SER A 3 4.46 -3.95 4.29
CA SER A 3 3.93 -2.62 4.60
C SER A 3 4.88 -1.90 5.54
N TYR A 4 5.28 -0.68 5.20
CA TYR A 4 6.31 0.08 5.91
C TYR A 4 5.81 1.47 6.32
N GLN A 5 6.07 1.83 7.57
CA GLN A 5 5.80 3.18 8.08
C GLN A 5 7.00 4.11 7.77
N ILE A 6 6.71 5.34 7.36
CA ILE A 6 7.68 6.45 7.25
C ILE A 6 7.02 7.72 7.77
N ASP A 7 7.76 8.57 8.50
CA ASP A 7 7.28 9.83 9.09
C ASP A 7 5.97 9.72 9.90
N GLY A 8 5.74 8.56 10.53
CA GLY A 8 4.52 8.29 11.29
C GLY A 8 3.32 7.86 10.44
N LEU A 9 3.46 7.79 9.11
CA LEU A 9 2.41 7.44 8.17
C LEU A 9 2.49 5.96 7.80
N THR A 10 1.39 5.25 8.05
CA THR A 10 1.23 3.83 7.74
C THR A 10 0.24 3.66 6.59
N PRO A 11 0.54 2.82 5.58
CA PRO A 11 -0.41 2.51 4.52
C PRO A 11 -1.75 2.02 5.05
N VAL A 12 -2.84 2.56 4.50
CA VAL A 12 -4.22 2.16 4.80
C VAL A 12 -4.79 1.39 3.62
N VAL A 13 -5.39 0.23 3.90
CA VAL A 13 -5.97 -0.63 2.87
C VAL A 13 -7.41 -0.94 3.23
N ASP A 14 -8.34 -0.62 2.32
CA ASP A 14 -9.73 -1.02 2.45
C ASP A 14 -9.85 -2.57 2.46
N PRO A 15 -10.65 -3.18 3.34
CA PRO A 15 -10.75 -4.64 3.46
C PRO A 15 -11.22 -5.37 2.19
N SER A 16 -11.88 -4.67 1.27
CA SER A 16 -12.33 -5.26 0.00
C SER A 16 -11.27 -5.23 -1.09
N ALA A 17 -10.14 -4.56 -0.87
CA ALA A 17 -9.04 -4.52 -1.82
C ALA A 17 -8.25 -5.84 -1.81
N PHE A 18 -7.79 -6.25 -2.98
CA PHE A 18 -6.82 -7.34 -3.09
C PHE A 18 -5.42 -6.76 -3.22
N VAL A 19 -4.52 -7.14 -2.31
CA VAL A 19 -3.10 -6.80 -2.39
C VAL A 19 -2.29 -8.08 -2.52
N HIS A 20 -1.63 -8.25 -3.66
CA HIS A 20 -0.77 -9.42 -3.89
C HIS A 20 0.32 -9.50 -2.80
N PRO A 21 0.67 -10.71 -2.30
CA PRO A 21 1.66 -10.85 -1.23
C PRO A 21 3.03 -10.20 -1.49
N THR A 22 3.42 -10.04 -2.76
CA THR A 22 4.68 -9.42 -3.19
C THR A 22 4.58 -7.92 -3.52
N ALA A 23 3.39 -7.32 -3.44
CA ALA A 23 3.26 -5.87 -3.56
C ALA A 23 3.79 -5.17 -2.32
N VAL A 24 4.44 -4.01 -2.48
CA VAL A 24 5.09 -3.23 -1.42
C VAL A 24 4.38 -1.89 -1.25
N LEU A 25 4.00 -1.57 0.00
CA LEU A 25 3.38 -0.31 0.38
C LEU A 25 4.25 0.43 1.41
N MET A 26 4.45 1.73 1.24
CA MET A 26 5.22 2.55 2.18
C MET A 26 4.63 3.96 2.31
N GLY A 27 4.45 4.42 3.55
CA GLY A 27 4.08 5.80 3.87
C GLY A 27 2.64 6.18 3.62
N ASP A 28 2.41 7.39 3.12
CA ASP A 28 1.07 7.95 2.88
C ASP A 28 0.41 7.33 1.64
N VAL A 29 -0.03 6.09 1.80
CA VAL A 29 -0.67 5.29 0.75
C VAL A 29 -2.04 4.87 1.25
N ILE A 30 -3.08 5.26 0.51
CA ILE A 30 -4.47 4.87 0.77
C ILE A 30 -4.97 4.02 -0.40
N ILE A 31 -5.28 2.75 -0.13
CA ILE A 31 -5.87 1.83 -1.11
C ILE A 31 -7.39 1.77 -0.90
N GLY A 32 -8.13 2.23 -1.91
CA GLY A 32 -9.58 2.29 -1.88
C GLY A 32 -10.29 0.95 -2.11
N ARG A 33 -11.62 1.00 -1.96
CA ARG A 33 -12.53 -0.16 -2.11
C ARG A 33 -12.39 -0.81 -3.48
N GLY A 34 -12.26 -2.15 -3.51
CA GLY A 34 -12.22 -2.95 -4.73
C GLY A 34 -10.96 -2.75 -5.59
N CYS A 35 -9.93 -2.07 -5.09
CA CYS A 35 -8.65 -1.97 -5.78
C CYS A 35 -7.96 -3.34 -5.88
N TYR A 36 -7.22 -3.54 -6.97
CA TYR A 36 -6.39 -4.70 -7.21
C TYR A 36 -4.93 -4.26 -7.37
N LEU A 37 -4.05 -4.76 -6.49
CA LEU A 37 -2.61 -4.57 -6.60
C LEU A 37 -1.96 -5.89 -6.99
N GLY A 38 -1.41 -5.92 -8.21
CA GLY A 38 -0.77 -7.11 -8.78
C GLY A 38 0.62 -7.40 -8.21
N PRO A 39 1.21 -8.55 -8.58
CA PRO A 39 2.55 -8.94 -8.15
C PRO A 39 3.60 -7.86 -8.48
N GLY A 40 4.43 -7.51 -7.49
CA GLY A 40 5.53 -6.56 -7.67
C GLY A 40 5.13 -5.08 -7.77
N ALA A 41 3.85 -4.74 -7.60
CA ALA A 41 3.43 -3.35 -7.48
C ALA A 41 4.16 -2.68 -6.29
N SER A 42 4.69 -1.47 -6.50
CA SER A 42 5.39 -0.71 -5.47
C SER A 42 4.76 0.68 -5.37
N LEU A 43 4.15 0.96 -4.22
CA LEU A 43 3.54 2.26 -3.90
C LEU A 43 4.30 2.86 -2.72
N ARG A 44 4.92 4.01 -2.97
CA ARG A 44 5.77 4.70 -2.01
C ARG A 44 5.32 6.16 -1.93
N GLY A 45 4.60 6.50 -0.87
CA GLY A 45 4.19 7.87 -0.54
C GLY A 45 5.11 8.44 0.54
N ASP A 46 6.29 8.93 0.15
CA ASP A 46 7.31 9.43 1.08
C ASP A 46 7.72 10.89 0.86
N PHE A 47 7.90 11.35 -0.38
CA PHE A 47 8.27 12.73 -0.70
C PHE A 47 7.21 13.37 -1.61
N GLY A 48 6.62 14.49 -1.16
CA GLY A 48 5.61 15.26 -1.90
C GLY A 48 5.11 16.46 -1.12
#